data_AF-A0A7R9E4P4-F1
#
_entry.id   AF-A0A7R9E4P4-F1
#
_cell.length_a   1.000
_cell.length_b   1.000
_cell.length_c   1.000
_cell.angle_alpha   90.00
_cell.angle_beta   90.00
_cell.angle_gamma   90.00
#
_symmetry.space_group_name_H-M   'P 1'
#
loop_
_entity.id
_entity.type
_entity.pdbx_description
1 polymer ?
#
loop_
_entity_poly.entity_id
_entity_poly.type
_entity_poly.pdbx_seq_one_letter_code
_entity_poly.pdbx_strand_id
1 'polypeptide(L)'
;MAMDRALSVGRPGVDSHVRHDSEAAVVQIQFLVNEGALITATADDSIHLWNFRQKRPEVVHSLKFQRERITYIHLPLQSKWLYVGTEKGNIHVVNIESFVLSGYVINWNKAIEV
;
A
#
# COMPACT_ATOMS: atom_id res chain seq x y z
N MET A 1 -8.08 24.51 5.52
CA MET A 1 -8.50 24.23 4.14
C MET A 1 -7.60 23.11 3.62
N ALA A 2 -7.98 21.86 3.86
CA ALA A 2 -7.14 20.70 3.57
C ALA A 2 -7.26 20.34 2.08
N MET A 3 -6.13 20.26 1.39
CA MET A 3 -6.08 19.80 0.00
C MET A 3 -6.28 18.29 -0.03
N ASP A 4 -7.50 17.90 -0.39
CA ASP A 4 -7.98 16.55 -0.62
C ASP A 4 -7.22 15.95 -1.83
N ARG A 5 -6.26 15.04 -1.58
CA ARG A 5 -5.39 14.49 -2.62
C ARG A 5 -6.09 13.33 -3.34
N ALA A 6 -6.74 13.65 -4.44
CA ALA A 6 -7.25 12.66 -5.38
C ALA A 6 -6.10 12.06 -6.21
N LEU A 7 -6.10 10.74 -6.40
CA LEU A 7 -5.27 10.09 -7.39
C LEU A 7 -5.81 10.44 -8.79
N SER A 8 -4.94 10.81 -9.74
CA SER A 8 -5.28 10.97 -11.16
C SER A 8 -4.47 9.96 -11.98
N VAL A 9 -5.14 9.19 -12.82
CA VAL A 9 -4.55 8.18 -13.70
C VAL A 9 -5.27 8.24 -15.06
N GLY A 10 -4.55 8.51 -16.15
CA GLY A 10 -5.12 8.45 -17.50
C GLY A 10 -4.37 9.26 -18.57
N ARG A 11 -4.84 9.16 -19.81
CA ARG A 11 -4.46 10.08 -20.90
C ARG A 11 -5.11 11.46 -20.63
N PRO A 12 -4.57 12.56 -21.18
CA PRO A 12 -5.20 13.88 -21.07
C PRO A 12 -6.70 13.82 -21.41
N GLY A 13 -7.56 14.24 -20.47
CA GLY A 13 -9.03 14.20 -20.60
C GLY A 13 -9.71 12.96 -20.00
N VAL A 14 -8.96 12.01 -19.44
CA VAL A 14 -9.49 10.86 -18.68
C VAL A 14 -8.96 10.94 -17.25
N ASP A 15 -9.58 11.79 -16.43
CA ASP A 15 -9.34 11.82 -14.99
C ASP A 15 -10.34 10.90 -14.30
N SER A 16 -9.82 10.00 -13.45
CA SER A 16 -10.62 9.20 -12.53
C SER A 16 -10.14 9.51 -11.12
N HIS A 17 -11.08 9.90 -10.25
CA HIS A 17 -10.81 10.22 -8.86
C HIS A 17 -11.49 9.21 -7.95
N VAL A 18 -10.72 8.67 -7.00
CA VAL A 18 -11.23 7.80 -5.94
C VAL A 18 -10.71 8.26 -4.60
N ARG A 19 -11.47 7.93 -3.54
CA ARG A 19 -11.14 8.27 -2.15
C ARG A 19 -11.32 7.05 -1.29
N HIS A 20 -10.47 6.93 -0.27
CA HIS A 20 -10.70 6.00 0.81
C HIS A 20 -11.93 6.45 1.61
N ASP A 21 -12.65 5.49 2.21
CA ASP A 21 -13.72 5.78 3.17
C ASP A 21 -13.18 6.41 4.46
N SER A 22 -11.91 6.11 4.77
CA SER A 22 -11.14 6.72 5.86
C SER A 22 -10.68 8.13 5.47
N GLU A 23 -10.73 9.06 6.41
CA GLU A 23 -10.14 10.41 6.26
C GLU A 23 -8.60 10.40 6.41
N ALA A 24 -7.99 9.22 6.54
CA ALA A 24 -6.54 9.09 6.63
C ALA A 24 -5.85 9.48 5.32
N ALA A 25 -4.81 10.32 5.42
CA ALA A 25 -4.00 10.71 4.28
C ALA A 25 -3.28 9.49 3.66
N VAL A 26 -3.24 9.41 2.33
CA VAL A 26 -2.40 8.44 1.63
C VAL A 26 -0.94 8.87 1.78
N VAL A 27 -0.12 8.03 2.40
CA VAL A 27 1.32 8.28 2.61
C VAL A 27 2.17 7.75 1.46
N GLN A 28 1.74 6.65 0.81
CA GLN A 28 2.46 6.08 -0.32
C GLN A 28 1.54 5.31 -1.27
N ILE A 29 1.93 5.27 -2.55
CA ILE A 29 1.26 4.52 -3.62
C ILE A 29 2.31 3.63 -4.31
N GLN A 30 1.92 2.39 -4.65
CA GLN A 30 2.70 1.46 -5.47
C GLN A 30 1.82 0.84 -6.56
N PHE A 31 2.21 0.95 -7.81
CA PHE A 31 1.46 0.37 -8.93
C PHE A 31 1.76 -1.12 -9.07
N LEU A 32 0.71 -1.92 -9.35
CA LEU A 32 0.86 -3.27 -9.86
C LEU A 32 1.00 -3.18 -11.38
N VAL A 33 2.25 -3.24 -11.84
CA VAL A 33 2.62 -2.99 -13.24
C VAL A 33 1.88 -3.96 -14.16
N ASN A 34 1.18 -3.41 -15.15
CA ASN A 34 0.35 -4.13 -16.13
C ASN A 34 -0.86 -4.90 -15.54
N GLU A 35 -1.19 -4.70 -14.28
CA GLU A 35 -2.33 -5.40 -13.65
C GLU A 35 -3.58 -4.52 -13.55
N GLY A 36 -3.50 -3.20 -13.76
CA GLY A 36 -4.65 -2.31 -13.58
C GLY A 36 -5.11 -2.25 -12.12
N ALA A 37 -4.14 -2.26 -11.21
CA ALA A 37 -4.33 -2.22 -9.77
C ALA A 37 -3.17 -1.45 -9.12
N LEU A 38 -3.37 -0.97 -7.89
CA LEU A 38 -2.32 -0.35 -7.09
C LEU A 38 -2.55 -0.61 -5.62
N ILE A 39 -1.49 -0.49 -4.86
CA ILE A 39 -1.47 -0.59 -3.41
C ILE A 39 -1.26 0.82 -2.84
N THR A 40 -2.03 1.15 -1.81
CA THR A 40 -1.84 2.38 -1.04
C THR A 40 -1.50 2.04 0.40
N ALA A 41 -0.64 2.84 1.02
CA ALA A 41 -0.48 2.90 2.46
C ALA A 41 -1.05 4.24 2.96
N THR A 42 -1.81 4.20 4.05
CA THR A 42 -2.45 5.38 4.65
C THR A 42 -1.85 5.71 6.01
N ALA A 43 -2.03 6.96 6.46
CA ALA A 43 -1.49 7.49 7.71
C ALA A 43 -2.09 6.86 8.97
N ASP A 44 -3.18 6.10 8.82
CA ASP A 44 -3.79 5.32 9.89
C ASP A 44 -3.23 3.89 9.96
N ASP A 45 -2.13 3.58 9.29
CA ASP A 45 -1.49 2.25 9.29
C ASP A 45 -2.30 1.16 8.58
N SER A 46 -3.07 1.56 7.56
CA SER A 46 -3.76 0.62 6.67
C SER A 46 -3.03 0.49 5.33
N ILE A 47 -3.08 -0.71 4.75
CA ILE A 47 -2.68 -0.99 3.38
C ILE A 47 -3.91 -1.42 2.61
N HIS A 48 -4.16 -0.82 1.46
CA HIS A 48 -5.33 -1.11 0.63
C HIS A 48 -4.92 -1.50 -0.78
N LEU A 49 -5.53 -2.58 -1.31
CA LEU A 49 -5.44 -2.95 -2.71
C LEU A 49 -6.63 -2.37 -3.48
N TRP A 50 -6.31 -1.55 -4.47
CA TRP A 50 -7.28 -0.95 -5.38
C TRP A 50 -7.31 -1.70 -6.71
N ASN A 51 -8.52 -1.96 -7.21
CA ASN A 51 -8.73 -2.56 -8.53
C ASN A 51 -9.38 -1.53 -9.47
N PHE A 52 -8.74 -1.26 -10.60
CA PHE A 52 -9.21 -0.32 -11.64
C PHE A 52 -9.68 -1.03 -12.91
N ARG A 53 -9.69 -2.38 -12.94
CA ARG A 53 -10.16 -3.14 -14.11
C ARG A 53 -11.69 -3.11 -14.26
N GLN A 54 -12.40 -2.68 -13.23
CA GLN A 54 -13.85 -2.55 -13.23
C GLN A 54 -14.29 -1.14 -13.66
N LYS A 55 -15.58 -0.98 -14.00
CA LYS A 55 -16.16 0.34 -14.37
C LYS A 55 -15.98 1.41 -13.30
N ARG A 56 -15.88 0.99 -12.03
CA ARG A 56 -15.64 1.86 -10.88
C ARG A 56 -14.47 1.30 -10.10
N PRO A 57 -13.42 2.09 -9.80
CA PRO A 57 -12.34 1.59 -9.00
C PRO A 57 -12.80 1.41 -7.55
N GLU A 58 -12.35 0.33 -6.94
CA GLU A 58 -12.75 -0.04 -5.59
C GLU A 58 -11.57 -0.60 -4.80
N VAL A 59 -11.64 -0.48 -3.48
CA VAL A 59 -10.74 -1.19 -2.56
C VAL A 59 -11.24 -2.62 -2.43
N VAL A 60 -10.49 -3.58 -2.97
CA VAL A 60 -10.87 -5.01 -2.91
C VAL A 60 -10.36 -5.68 -1.64
N HIS A 61 -9.24 -5.22 -1.09
CA HIS A 61 -8.67 -5.73 0.15
C HIS A 61 -8.05 -4.63 0.99
N SER A 62 -8.09 -4.82 2.31
CA SER A 62 -7.53 -3.92 3.30
C SER A 62 -6.83 -4.70 4.39
N LEU A 63 -5.66 -4.25 4.82
CA LEU A 63 -4.87 -4.84 5.90
C LEU A 63 -4.49 -3.73 6.88
N LYS A 64 -4.88 -3.88 8.14
CA LYS A 64 -4.60 -2.90 9.20
C LYS A 64 -3.45 -3.36 10.08
N PHE A 65 -2.41 -2.55 10.19
CA PHE A 65 -1.34 -2.75 11.15
C PHE A 65 -1.78 -2.17 12.51
N GLN A 66 -1.69 -2.97 13.57
CA GLN A 66 -2.20 -2.59 14.89
C GLN A 66 -1.11 -2.20 15.90
N ARG A 67 0.16 -2.56 15.65
CA ARG A 67 1.24 -2.47 16.65
C ARG A 67 2.41 -1.58 16.27
N GLU A 68 2.54 -1.27 14.98
CA GLU A 68 3.67 -0.52 14.45
C GLU A 68 3.18 0.38 13.32
N ARG A 69 3.62 1.64 13.36
CA ARG A 69 3.27 2.63 12.35
C ARG A 69 3.97 2.34 11.03
N ILE A 70 3.25 2.41 9.92
CA ILE A 70 3.81 2.24 8.57
C ILE A 70 4.57 3.50 8.18
N THR A 71 5.81 3.34 7.70
CA THR A 71 6.63 4.46 7.21
C THR A 71 6.91 4.38 5.72
N TYR A 72 6.98 3.18 5.16
CA TYR A 72 7.26 2.97 3.73
C TYR A 72 6.77 1.59 3.26
N ILE A 73 6.38 1.50 2.00
CA ILE A 73 6.07 0.24 1.31
C ILE A 73 6.92 0.12 0.04
N HIS A 74 7.41 -1.09 -0.25
CA HIS A 74 8.17 -1.36 -1.46
C HIS A 74 7.71 -2.67 -2.10
N LEU A 75 7.32 -2.60 -3.37
CA LEU A 75 7.03 -3.77 -4.19
C LEU A 75 8.07 -3.83 -5.31
N PRO A 76 9.01 -4.81 -5.28
CA PRO A 76 9.89 -5.03 -6.41
C PRO A 76 9.10 -5.46 -7.64
N LEU A 77 9.60 -5.11 -8.82
CA LEU A 77 8.98 -5.51 -10.08
C LEU A 77 8.82 -7.03 -10.15
N GLN A 78 7.64 -7.50 -10.57
CA GLN A 78 7.28 -8.94 -10.65
C GLN A 78 7.34 -9.71 -9.33
N SER A 79 7.50 -9.05 -8.18
CA SER A 79 7.42 -9.69 -6.88
C SER A 79 5.97 -9.91 -6.47
N LYS A 80 5.74 -11.02 -5.77
CA LYS A 80 4.48 -11.29 -5.06
C LYS A 80 4.50 -10.78 -3.61
N TRP A 81 5.63 -10.22 -3.19
CA TRP A 81 5.90 -9.83 -1.82
C TRP A 81 6.10 -8.33 -1.72
N LEU A 82 5.21 -7.68 -0.98
CA LEU A 82 5.28 -6.29 -0.60
C LEU A 82 6.05 -6.18 0.74
N TYR A 83 7.10 -5.38 0.76
CA TYR A 83 7.83 -5.02 1.97
C TYR A 83 7.17 -3.81 2.62
N VAL A 84 6.92 -3.90 3.92
CA VAL A 84 6.29 -2.84 4.73
C VAL A 84 7.25 -2.46 5.84
N GLY A 85 7.91 -1.32 5.68
CA GLY A 85 8.78 -0.73 6.69
C GLY A 85 7.96 0.00 7.76
N THR A 86 8.38 -0.14 9.01
CA THR A 86 7.73 0.49 10.16
C THR A 86 8.63 1.46 10.90
N GLU A 87 8.04 2.31 11.75
CA GLU A 87 8.78 3.28 12.58
C GLU A 87 9.76 2.60 13.56
N LYS A 88 9.54 1.33 13.89
CA LYS A 88 10.46 0.54 14.72
C LYS A 88 11.65 0.00 13.95
N GLY A 89 11.73 0.27 12.64
CA GLY A 89 12.77 -0.25 11.74
C GLY A 89 12.52 -1.67 11.23
N ASN A 90 11.45 -2.33 11.68
CA ASN A 90 11.12 -3.68 11.20
C ASN A 90 10.57 -3.62 9.76
N ILE A 91 10.78 -4.71 9.02
CA ILE A 91 10.17 -4.91 7.71
C ILE A 91 9.27 -6.13 7.81
N HIS A 92 7.98 -5.88 7.70
CA HIS A 92 6.97 -6.93 7.54
C HIS A 92 6.80 -7.25 6.06
N VAL A 93 6.39 -8.47 5.76
CA VAL A 93 6.21 -8.92 4.37
C VAL A 93 4.76 -9.31 4.15
N VAL A 94 4.13 -8.77 3.12
CA VAL A 94 2.74 -9.05 2.74
C VAL A 94 2.71 -9.76 1.40
N ASN A 95 1.98 -10.87 1.29
CA ASN A 95 1.73 -11.50 0.00
C ASN A 95 0.64 -10.71 -0.74
N ILE A 96 0.88 -10.23 -1.95
CA ILE A 96 -0.08 -9.39 -2.67
C ILE A 96 -1.19 -10.18 -3.37
N GLU A 97 -1.00 -11.48 -3.61
CA GLU A 97 -2.01 -12.34 -4.24
C GLU A 97 -3.10 -12.73 -3.24
N SER A 98 -2.71 -13.10 -2.02
CA SER A 98 -3.66 -13.40 -0.93
C SER A 98 -4.00 -12.19 -0.07
N PHE A 99 -3.22 -11.11 -0.16
CA PHE A 99 -3.32 -9.92 0.68
C PHE A 99 -3.20 -10.20 2.20
N VAL A 100 -2.34 -11.16 2.55
CA VAL A 100 -2.11 -11.62 3.93
C VAL A 100 -0.69 -11.30 4.39
N LEU A 101 -0.56 -10.89 5.65
CA LEU A 101 0.72 -10.71 6.33
C LEU A 101 1.43 -12.06 6.48
N SER A 102 2.68 -12.14 6.01
CA SER A 102 3.55 -13.29 6.25
C SER A 102 3.93 -13.36 7.73
N GLY A 103 4.18 -14.56 8.23
CA GLY A 103 4.83 -14.76 9.54
C GLY A 103 6.31 -14.35 9.54
N TYR A 104 6.89 -14.08 8.37
CA TYR A 104 8.28 -13.64 8.24
C TYR A 104 8.41 -12.13 8.45
N VAL A 105 9.31 -11.74 9.37
CA VAL A 105 9.63 -10.35 9.69
C VAL A 105 11.15 -10.18 9.67
N ILE A 106 11.63 -9.21 8.91
CA ILE A 106 13.03 -8.79 8.96
C ILE A 106 13.15 -7.80 10.12
N ASN A 107 13.77 -8.24 11.21
CA ASN A 107 13.98 -7.42 12.38
C ASN A 107 15.28 -6.64 12.21
N TRP A 108 15.23 -5.31 12.30
CA TRP A 108 16.40 -4.45 12.10
C TRP A 108 17.57 -4.84 13.02
N ASN A 109 17.25 -5.21 14.27
CA ASN A 109 18.22 -5.56 15.30
C ASN A 109 18.78 -6.98 15.19
N LYS A 110 18.22 -7.81 14.29
CA LYS A 110 18.75 -9.16 13.99
C LYS A 110 19.39 -9.23 12.61
N ALA A 111 19.16 -8.23 11.76
CA ALA A 111 19.70 -8.17 10.40
C ALA A 111 21.14 -7.64 10.37
N ILE A 112 21.60 -7.00 11.44
CA ILE A 112 22.95 -6.45 11.58
C ILE A 112 23.62 -7.16 12.75
N GLU A 113 24.43 -8.19 12.48
CA GLU A 113 25.47 -8.60 13.42
C GLU A 113 26.58 -7.53 13.35
N VAL A 114 26.86 -6.88 14.48
CA VAL A 114 28.01 -5.97 14.63
C VAL A 114 29.15 -6.74 15.28
#